data_AF-A0A6B3HKC5-F1
#
_entry.id   AF-A0A6B3HKC5-F1
#
_cell.length_a   1.000
_cell.length_b   1.000
_cell.length_c   1.000
_cell.angle_alpha   90.00
_cell.angle_beta   90.00
_cell.angle_gamma   90.00
#
_symmetry.space_group_name_H-M   'P 1'
#
loop_
_entity.id
_entity.type
_entity.pdbx_description
1 polymer ?
#
loop_
_entity_poly.entity_id
_entity_poly.type
_entity_poly.pdbx_seq_one_letter_code
_entity_poly.pdbx_strand_id
1 'polypeptide(L)'
;DEYSNGVDDAVFTNAVAATALRNATRAADLLGHRPPAGWNRVADGLRIPYDADRKVFLQYAGYNGSTIKQADTVLLVYPLEWPMEPGAAAATLDYYAARTDPDGPAMTDSVHAIDAAATGEPGCSTYTYLQRAVRPYLRGPYDLFSEARGDKSGAEDPLSGFPAEDFLTGKGGFLQVFTHGLTGLRLREDGVRLDPLLPPQLREGVRLTGLRYRDASYEVEIGARTSTVRLTSGTPFTVHTAEGPRHLTSALVLPTRRPDLTATADAARCRPATATSETPGLYAEAAVDGSPATSWSPDGAEGALTVDLGPYPLRITSVTPRWSDVPPASHTLETSVDGRFWRPYLAGDTARKVRVTVRSQDPEKPAGVAELRVEVGR
;
A
#
# COMPACT_ATOMS: atom_id res chain seq x y z
N ASP A 1 -1.69 -16.86 6.19
CA ASP A 1 -2.66 -17.10 5.11
C ASP A 1 -3.36 -18.43 5.37
N GLU A 2 -4.69 -18.42 5.40
CA GLU A 2 -5.48 -19.58 5.82
C GLU A 2 -5.83 -20.54 4.66
N TYR A 3 -5.54 -20.14 3.41
CA TYR A 3 -5.65 -21.05 2.28
C TYR A 3 -4.48 -22.06 2.23
N SER A 4 -3.40 -21.77 2.94
CA SER A 4 -2.16 -22.56 2.94
C SER A 4 -2.07 -23.46 4.18
N ASN A 5 -2.65 -24.65 4.12
CA ASN A 5 -2.70 -25.61 5.24
C ASN A 5 -1.65 -26.73 5.11
N GLY A 6 -1.01 -27.10 6.21
CA GLY A 6 -0.05 -28.22 6.27
C GLY A 6 1.26 -27.98 5.50
N VAL A 7 1.65 -26.72 5.32
CA VAL A 7 2.87 -26.32 4.62
C VAL A 7 4.08 -26.30 5.56
N ASP A 8 5.27 -26.54 5.00
CA ASP A 8 6.55 -26.46 5.72
C ASP A 8 7.24 -25.10 5.52
N ASP A 9 8.01 -24.66 6.52
CA ASP A 9 8.78 -23.42 6.50
C ASP A 9 7.95 -22.17 6.16
N ALA A 10 6.73 -22.05 6.69
CA ALA A 10 5.90 -20.85 6.54
C ALA A 10 6.70 -19.60 7.00
N VAL A 11 6.94 -18.68 6.07
CA VAL A 11 7.96 -17.65 6.22
C VAL A 11 7.64 -16.68 7.35
N PHE A 12 6.38 -16.26 7.45
CA PHE A 12 5.95 -15.38 8.53
C PHE A 12 6.06 -16.08 9.89
N THR A 13 5.63 -17.34 9.98
CA THR A 13 5.76 -18.17 11.19
C THR A 13 7.22 -18.30 11.63
N ASN A 14 8.12 -18.66 10.72
CA ASN A 14 9.54 -18.84 11.04
C ASN A 14 10.21 -17.52 11.43
N ALA A 15 9.91 -16.42 10.73
CA ALA A 15 10.45 -15.10 11.04
C ALA A 15 9.96 -14.59 12.41
N VAL A 16 8.68 -14.79 12.72
CA VAL A 16 8.11 -14.47 14.05
C VAL A 16 8.75 -15.33 15.14
N ALA A 17 8.91 -16.64 14.92
CA ALA A 17 9.55 -17.53 15.88
C ALA A 17 11.01 -17.13 16.15
N ALA A 18 11.79 -16.82 15.11
CA ALA A 18 13.16 -16.33 15.25
C ALA A 18 13.22 -15.01 16.03
N THR A 19 12.31 -14.07 15.71
CA THR A 19 12.21 -12.77 16.38
C THR A 19 11.83 -12.93 17.86
N ALA A 20 10.88 -13.79 18.17
CA ALA A 20 10.44 -14.07 19.54
C ALA A 20 11.57 -14.67 20.39
N LEU A 21 12.32 -15.65 19.85
CA LEU A 21 13.47 -16.25 20.55
C LEU A 21 14.57 -15.23 20.82
N ARG A 22 14.89 -14.36 19.85
CA ARG A 22 15.88 -13.28 20.02
C ARG A 22 15.42 -12.25 21.06
N ASN A 23 14.15 -11.89 21.05
CA ASN A 23 13.57 -10.98 22.04
C ASN A 23 13.56 -11.60 23.45
N ALA A 24 13.30 -12.91 23.57
CA ALA A 24 13.37 -13.62 24.84
C ALA A 24 14.81 -13.63 25.40
N THR A 25 15.82 -13.85 24.54
CA THR A 25 17.23 -13.71 24.93
C THR A 25 17.54 -12.31 25.45
N ARG A 26 17.15 -11.26 24.69
CA ARG A 26 17.33 -9.85 25.12
C ARG A 26 16.66 -9.56 26.46
N ALA A 27 15.43 -10.03 26.65
CA ALA A 27 14.67 -9.82 27.89
C ALA A 27 15.36 -10.49 29.09
N ALA A 28 15.89 -11.72 28.92
CA ALA A 28 16.65 -12.40 29.96
C ALA A 28 17.91 -11.62 30.34
N ASP A 29 18.67 -11.13 29.35
CA ASP A 29 19.88 -10.34 29.58
C ASP A 29 19.57 -9.04 30.35
N LEU A 30 18.49 -8.33 29.97
CA LEU A 30 18.04 -7.11 30.64
C LEU A 30 17.62 -7.35 32.11
N LEU A 31 17.10 -8.53 32.41
CA LEU A 31 16.71 -8.93 33.77
C LEU A 31 17.88 -9.54 34.56
N GLY A 32 19.08 -9.63 33.98
CA GLY A 32 20.26 -10.23 34.62
C GLY A 32 20.21 -11.76 34.71
N HIS A 33 19.38 -12.41 33.90
CA HIS A 33 19.31 -13.87 33.79
C HIS A 33 20.21 -14.37 32.66
N ARG A 34 20.71 -15.61 32.79
CA ARG A 34 21.46 -16.26 31.72
C ARG A 34 20.47 -16.88 30.70
N PRO A 35 20.39 -16.38 29.45
CA PRO A 35 19.48 -16.95 28.46
C PRO A 35 19.94 -18.37 28.06
N PRO A 36 19.00 -19.30 27.81
CA PRO A 36 19.31 -20.59 27.21
C PRO A 36 19.97 -20.41 25.82
N ALA A 37 21.19 -20.92 25.65
CA ALA A 37 21.92 -20.85 24.37
C ALA A 37 21.19 -21.58 23.21
N GLY A 38 20.21 -22.43 23.52
CA GLY A 38 19.33 -23.04 22.52
C GLY A 38 18.47 -22.03 21.76
N TRP A 39 18.06 -20.92 22.38
CA TRP A 39 17.15 -19.96 21.75
C TRP A 39 17.75 -19.30 20.50
N ASN A 40 18.93 -18.70 20.63
CA ASN A 40 19.58 -18.06 19.48
C ASN A 40 20.03 -19.11 18.44
N ARG A 41 20.52 -20.28 18.87
CA ARG A 41 20.86 -21.37 17.93
C ARG A 41 19.67 -21.82 17.07
N VAL A 42 18.48 -21.93 17.66
CA VAL A 42 17.27 -22.25 16.90
C VAL A 42 16.87 -21.07 16.02
N ALA A 43 16.84 -19.85 16.56
CA ALA A 43 16.50 -18.65 15.79
C ALA A 43 17.37 -18.46 14.54
N ASP A 44 18.67 -18.75 14.64
CA ASP A 44 19.62 -18.63 13.54
C ASP A 44 19.56 -19.80 12.55
N GLY A 45 18.96 -20.93 12.94
CA GLY A 45 18.78 -22.12 12.12
C GLY A 45 17.43 -22.24 11.43
N LEU A 46 16.45 -21.39 11.77
CA LEU A 46 15.13 -21.38 11.14
C LEU A 46 15.26 -20.94 9.67
N ARG A 47 14.69 -21.75 8.77
CA ARG A 47 14.72 -21.46 7.34
C ARG A 47 13.74 -20.35 6.99
N ILE A 48 14.20 -19.39 6.20
CA ILE A 48 13.39 -18.30 5.68
C ILE A 48 13.40 -18.43 4.15
N PRO A 49 12.35 -18.98 3.54
CA PRO A 49 12.29 -19.18 2.09
C PRO A 49 12.42 -17.85 1.33
N TYR A 50 13.43 -17.75 0.47
CA TYR A 50 13.74 -16.55 -0.29
C TYR A 50 14.23 -16.91 -1.70
N ASP A 51 13.59 -16.31 -2.71
CA ASP A 51 14.01 -16.35 -4.11
C ASP A 51 14.89 -15.12 -4.38
N ALA A 52 16.21 -15.32 -4.42
CA ALA A 52 17.19 -14.25 -4.58
C ALA A 52 17.17 -13.62 -5.99
N ASP A 53 16.79 -14.37 -7.02
CA ASP A 53 16.76 -13.86 -8.40
C ASP A 53 15.60 -12.88 -8.58
N ARG A 54 14.46 -13.18 -7.96
CA ARG A 54 13.27 -12.31 -7.98
C ARG A 54 13.22 -11.31 -6.83
N LYS A 55 14.08 -11.49 -5.82
CA LYS A 55 14.06 -10.76 -4.54
C LYS A 55 12.75 -10.89 -3.78
N VAL A 56 12.15 -12.07 -3.82
CA VAL A 56 10.83 -12.33 -3.22
C VAL A 56 10.97 -13.35 -2.09
N PHE A 57 10.45 -13.02 -0.91
CA PHE A 57 10.25 -14.02 0.13
C PHE A 57 9.10 -14.94 -0.27
N LEU A 58 9.32 -16.24 -0.21
CA LEU A 58 8.30 -17.23 -0.56
C LEU A 58 7.48 -17.55 0.68
N GLN A 59 6.16 -17.67 0.53
CA GLN A 59 5.23 -17.83 1.66
C GLN A 59 5.53 -19.05 2.52
N TYR A 60 6.00 -20.13 1.88
CA TYR A 60 6.43 -21.37 2.50
C TYR A 60 7.37 -22.12 1.53
N ALA A 61 7.99 -23.20 1.99
CA ALA A 61 8.87 -24.00 1.15
C ALA A 61 8.12 -24.59 -0.05
N GLY A 62 8.58 -24.27 -1.26
CA GLY A 62 7.95 -24.77 -2.49
C GLY A 62 6.71 -24.00 -2.95
N TYR A 63 6.41 -22.84 -2.35
CA TYR A 63 5.34 -21.96 -2.79
C TYR A 63 5.47 -21.61 -4.29
N ASN A 64 4.41 -21.84 -5.05
CA ASN A 64 4.38 -21.73 -6.51
C ASN A 64 3.59 -20.51 -7.01
N GLY A 65 3.17 -19.62 -6.11
CA GLY A 65 2.44 -18.40 -6.45
C GLY A 65 0.93 -18.57 -6.53
N SER A 66 0.34 -19.51 -5.79
CA SER A 66 -1.11 -19.64 -5.63
C SER A 66 -1.75 -18.39 -5.00
N THR A 67 -3.06 -18.22 -5.15
CA THR A 67 -3.82 -17.16 -4.48
C THR A 67 -3.71 -17.29 -2.95
N ILE A 68 -3.61 -16.16 -2.25
CA ILE A 68 -3.56 -16.08 -0.78
C ILE A 68 -4.81 -15.38 -0.25
N LYS A 69 -5.36 -15.83 0.89
CA LYS A 69 -6.56 -15.23 1.50
C LYS A 69 -6.30 -13.80 1.98
N GLN A 70 -5.16 -13.58 2.60
CA GLN A 70 -4.82 -12.34 3.30
C GLN A 70 -3.31 -12.14 3.44
N ALA A 71 -2.88 -10.94 3.86
CA ALA A 71 -1.48 -10.61 4.14
C ALA A 71 -0.79 -11.71 4.97
N ASP A 72 0.38 -12.15 4.47
CA ASP A 72 1.22 -13.14 5.14
C ASP A 72 2.69 -12.75 5.00
N THR A 73 3.28 -12.93 3.82
CA THR A 73 4.71 -12.65 3.62
C THR A 73 5.03 -11.16 3.63
N VAL A 74 4.08 -10.31 3.21
CA VAL A 74 4.21 -8.84 3.34
C VAL A 74 4.33 -8.39 4.80
N LEU A 75 3.83 -9.20 5.76
CA LEU A 75 3.96 -8.90 7.20
C LEU A 75 5.42 -8.94 7.70
N LEU A 76 6.36 -9.47 6.90
CA LEU A 76 7.79 -9.35 7.13
C LEU A 76 8.25 -7.88 7.08
N VAL A 77 7.63 -7.04 6.23
CA VAL A 77 7.94 -5.61 6.12
C VAL A 77 7.34 -4.86 7.31
N TYR A 78 6.01 -4.84 7.42
CA TYR A 78 5.29 -4.35 8.59
C TYR A 78 4.26 -5.39 9.07
N PRO A 79 4.21 -5.73 10.36
CA PRO A 79 4.88 -5.04 11.48
C PRO A 79 6.23 -5.65 11.87
N LEU A 80 6.68 -6.74 11.25
CA LEU A 80 7.80 -7.50 11.79
C LEU A 80 9.16 -6.81 11.61
N GLU A 81 9.31 -5.97 10.59
CA GLU A 81 10.57 -5.29 10.25
C GLU A 81 11.73 -6.30 10.07
N TRP A 82 11.44 -7.43 9.44
CA TRP A 82 12.42 -8.47 9.13
C TRP A 82 13.54 -7.89 8.24
N PRO A 83 14.82 -8.25 8.47
CA PRO A 83 15.91 -7.79 7.62
C PRO A 83 15.72 -8.24 6.17
N MET A 84 15.65 -7.27 5.26
CA MET A 84 15.49 -7.47 3.82
C MET A 84 16.55 -6.70 3.07
N GLU A 85 17.07 -7.29 1.99
CA GLU A 85 18.00 -6.60 1.11
C GLU A 85 17.29 -5.52 0.27
N PRO A 86 18.02 -4.53 -0.28
CA PRO A 86 17.42 -3.47 -1.09
C PRO A 86 16.57 -4.01 -2.25
N GLY A 87 15.33 -3.52 -2.32
CA GLY A 87 14.32 -3.90 -3.32
C GLY A 87 13.48 -5.13 -2.95
N ALA A 88 13.89 -5.94 -1.97
CA ALA A 88 13.14 -7.16 -1.64
C ALA A 88 11.76 -6.86 -1.01
N ALA A 89 11.64 -5.79 -0.22
CA ALA A 89 10.35 -5.36 0.33
C ALA A 89 9.36 -4.96 -0.77
N ALA A 90 9.80 -4.17 -1.75
CA ALA A 90 8.99 -3.75 -2.89
C ALA A 90 8.60 -4.93 -3.78
N ALA A 91 9.57 -5.77 -4.16
CA ALA A 91 9.31 -6.96 -4.97
C ALA A 91 8.35 -7.94 -4.26
N THR A 92 8.49 -8.11 -2.95
CA THR A 92 7.59 -8.94 -2.14
C THR A 92 6.18 -8.35 -2.12
N LEU A 93 6.03 -7.04 -1.88
CA LEU A 93 4.73 -6.36 -1.91
C LEU A 93 4.05 -6.53 -3.28
N ASP A 94 4.73 -6.22 -4.37
CA ASP A 94 4.19 -6.32 -5.72
C ASP A 94 3.80 -7.77 -6.07
N TYR A 95 4.62 -8.74 -5.66
CA TYR A 95 4.36 -10.15 -5.92
C TYR A 95 3.10 -10.67 -5.22
N TYR A 96 2.87 -10.28 -3.95
CA TYR A 96 1.72 -10.74 -3.19
C TYR A 96 0.47 -9.89 -3.41
N ALA A 97 0.59 -8.60 -3.74
CA ALA A 97 -0.57 -7.76 -4.05
C ALA A 97 -1.36 -8.26 -5.25
N ALA A 98 -0.68 -8.83 -6.25
CA ALA A 98 -1.30 -9.48 -7.42
C ALA A 98 -1.91 -10.87 -7.13
N ARG A 99 -1.66 -11.43 -5.93
CA ARG A 99 -2.08 -12.80 -5.53
C ARG A 99 -3.04 -12.82 -4.36
N THR A 100 -3.30 -11.67 -3.74
CA THR A 100 -4.34 -11.56 -2.70
C THR A 100 -5.70 -11.79 -3.33
N ASP A 101 -6.46 -12.69 -2.72
CA ASP A 101 -7.87 -12.90 -3.02
C ASP A 101 -8.63 -11.56 -2.93
N PRO A 102 -9.24 -11.08 -4.03
CA PRO A 102 -10.02 -9.85 -3.99
C PRO A 102 -11.19 -9.95 -2.99
N ASP A 103 -11.72 -11.13 -2.70
CA ASP A 103 -12.81 -11.31 -1.74
C ASP A 103 -12.32 -11.63 -0.32
N GLY A 104 -11.00 -11.57 -0.11
CA GLY A 104 -10.36 -11.75 1.19
C GLY A 104 -10.77 -10.68 2.24
N PRO A 105 -10.53 -10.98 3.53
CA PRO A 105 -10.97 -10.13 4.63
C PRO A 105 -10.23 -8.78 4.67
N ALA A 106 -10.81 -7.81 5.35
CA ALA A 106 -10.34 -6.42 5.48
C ALA A 106 -9.09 -6.24 6.36
N MET A 107 -8.06 -7.05 6.13
CA MET A 107 -6.81 -7.04 6.91
C MET A 107 -5.55 -6.82 6.06
N THR A 108 -5.66 -6.96 4.74
CA THR A 108 -4.49 -6.96 3.85
C THR A 108 -4.07 -5.55 3.41
N ASP A 109 -4.99 -4.79 2.82
CA ASP A 109 -4.61 -3.58 2.10
C ASP A 109 -4.13 -2.43 3.01
N SER A 110 -4.47 -2.46 4.31
CA SER A 110 -3.83 -1.55 5.28
C SER A 110 -2.35 -1.84 5.46
N VAL A 111 -1.95 -3.11 5.46
CA VAL A 111 -0.54 -3.53 5.52
C VAL A 111 0.15 -3.13 4.21
N HIS A 112 -0.46 -3.42 3.05
CA HIS A 112 0.06 -2.97 1.76
C HIS A 112 0.27 -1.46 1.69
N ALA A 113 -0.64 -0.65 2.26
CA ALA A 113 -0.48 0.80 2.30
C ALA A 113 0.73 1.23 3.14
N ILE A 114 0.95 0.59 4.29
CA ILE A 114 2.09 0.86 5.18
C ILE A 114 3.40 0.43 4.51
N ASP A 115 3.40 -0.73 3.86
CA ASP A 115 4.58 -1.26 3.16
C ASP A 115 4.92 -0.39 1.94
N ALA A 116 3.93 -0.02 1.13
CA ALA A 116 4.10 0.92 0.01
C ALA A 116 4.69 2.25 0.50
N ALA A 117 4.21 2.78 1.63
CA ALA A 117 4.78 3.98 2.23
C ALA A 117 6.24 3.75 2.66
N ALA A 118 6.56 2.60 3.25
CA ALA A 118 7.88 2.28 3.78
C ALA A 118 8.94 2.03 2.69
N THR A 119 8.57 1.42 1.57
CA THR A 119 9.53 1.11 0.47
C THR A 119 10.02 2.35 -0.27
N GLY A 120 9.18 3.39 -0.39
CA GLY A 120 9.53 4.62 -1.09
C GLY A 120 9.63 4.46 -2.61
N GLU A 121 9.02 3.43 -3.19
CA GLU A 121 8.95 3.23 -4.63
C GLU A 121 8.31 4.46 -5.33
N PRO A 122 8.82 4.87 -6.52
CA PRO A 122 8.28 5.99 -7.26
C PRO A 122 6.78 5.82 -7.58
N GLY A 123 5.98 6.82 -7.25
CA GLY A 123 4.53 6.76 -7.47
C GLY A 123 3.74 7.12 -6.22
N CYS A 124 2.49 6.67 -6.17
CA CYS A 124 1.51 6.99 -5.14
C CYS A 124 0.59 5.81 -4.79
N SER A 125 1.06 4.57 -5.02
CA SER A 125 0.33 3.33 -4.69
C SER A 125 -0.06 3.23 -3.22
N THR A 126 0.65 3.90 -2.30
CA THR A 126 0.22 4.08 -0.90
C THR A 126 -1.23 4.56 -0.80
N TYR A 127 -1.65 5.51 -1.66
CA TYR A 127 -3.02 6.01 -1.64
C TYR A 127 -4.02 4.99 -2.21
N THR A 128 -3.64 4.28 -3.27
CA THR A 128 -4.45 3.18 -3.84
C THR A 128 -4.74 2.12 -2.77
N TYR A 129 -3.71 1.65 -2.06
CA TYR A 129 -3.89 0.69 -0.98
C TYR A 129 -4.67 1.27 0.22
N LEU A 130 -4.50 2.55 0.55
CA LEU A 130 -5.33 3.23 1.55
C LEU A 130 -6.82 3.21 1.17
N GLN A 131 -7.16 3.48 -0.09
CA GLN A 131 -8.54 3.42 -0.56
C GLN A 131 -9.09 1.99 -0.56
N ARG A 132 -8.28 1.02 -1.00
CA ARG A 132 -8.62 -0.42 -0.93
C ARG A 132 -8.83 -0.92 0.49
N ALA A 133 -8.11 -0.37 1.46
CA ALA A 133 -8.25 -0.74 2.86
C ALA A 133 -9.59 -0.31 3.47
N VAL A 134 -10.36 0.59 2.85
CA VAL A 134 -11.59 1.15 3.45
C VAL A 134 -12.81 1.08 2.54
N ARG A 135 -12.73 1.58 1.31
CA ARG A 135 -13.89 1.75 0.41
C ARG A 135 -14.67 0.46 0.15
N PRO A 136 -14.03 -0.72 -0.09
CA PRO A 136 -14.77 -1.96 -0.35
C PRO A 136 -15.54 -2.49 0.86
N TYR A 137 -15.21 -2.02 2.06
CA TYR A 137 -15.65 -2.61 3.33
C TYR A 137 -16.69 -1.76 4.07
N LEU A 138 -16.87 -0.49 3.67
CA LEU A 138 -17.90 0.38 4.26
C LEU A 138 -19.30 -0.04 3.83
N ARG A 139 -20.23 -0.11 4.80
CA ARG A 139 -21.63 -0.47 4.60
C ARG A 139 -22.56 0.60 5.16
N GLY A 140 -23.44 1.08 4.29
CA GLY A 140 -24.52 1.98 4.69
C GLY A 140 -25.56 1.28 5.58
N PRO A 141 -26.45 2.04 6.23
CA PRO A 141 -26.52 3.50 6.21
C PRO A 141 -25.60 4.20 7.25
N TYR A 142 -24.86 3.43 8.06
CA TYR A 142 -24.08 3.97 9.19
C TYR A 142 -22.57 3.91 8.98
N ASP A 143 -22.12 3.60 7.76
CA ASP A 143 -20.71 3.40 7.41
C ASP A 143 -20.01 2.39 8.34
N LEU A 144 -20.70 1.27 8.61
CA LEU A 144 -20.12 0.14 9.35
C LEU A 144 -19.02 -0.50 8.52
N PHE A 145 -17.97 -0.97 9.19
CA PHE A 145 -16.81 -1.54 8.52
C PHE A 145 -16.93 -3.07 8.55
N SER A 146 -17.26 -3.68 7.41
CA SER A 146 -17.42 -5.13 7.28
C SER A 146 -16.07 -5.84 7.11
N GLU A 147 -16.00 -7.11 7.50
CA GLU A 147 -14.83 -7.95 7.23
C GLU A 147 -14.67 -8.24 5.73
N ALA A 148 -15.76 -8.44 4.99
CA ALA A 148 -15.72 -8.87 3.59
C ALA A 148 -16.18 -7.76 2.62
N ARG A 149 -15.88 -7.93 1.32
CA ARG A 149 -16.34 -7.04 0.25
C ARG A 149 -17.78 -7.39 -0.20
N GLY A 150 -18.48 -6.42 -0.79
CA GLY A 150 -19.84 -6.58 -1.32
C GLY A 150 -20.94 -6.89 -0.28
N ASP A 151 -22.08 -7.37 -0.79
CA ASP A 151 -23.28 -7.71 0.00
C ASP A 151 -23.17 -9.07 0.72
N LYS A 152 -22.08 -9.81 0.47
CA LYS A 152 -21.84 -11.15 0.99
C LYS A 152 -20.71 -11.10 2.02
N SER A 153 -21.04 -11.00 3.30
CA SER A 153 -20.08 -11.44 4.34
C SER A 153 -20.08 -12.95 4.34
N GLY A 154 -18.92 -13.57 4.10
CA GLY A 154 -18.72 -14.99 4.36
C GLY A 154 -19.63 -15.95 3.63
N ALA A 155 -20.13 -15.62 2.43
CA ALA A 155 -21.04 -16.55 1.73
C ALA A 155 -20.43 -17.94 1.50
N GLU A 156 -19.10 -18.05 1.47
CA GLU A 156 -18.36 -19.33 1.39
C GLU A 156 -17.52 -19.64 2.63
N ASP A 157 -17.27 -18.67 3.53
CA ASP A 157 -16.62 -18.89 4.82
C ASP A 157 -17.64 -18.70 5.96
N PRO A 158 -18.15 -19.80 6.55
CA PRO A 158 -19.14 -19.74 7.62
C PRO A 158 -18.64 -19.06 8.90
N LEU A 159 -17.35 -18.69 8.97
CA LEU A 159 -16.75 -17.94 10.08
C LEU A 159 -16.63 -16.42 9.82
N SER A 160 -16.83 -15.93 8.60
CA SER A 160 -16.58 -14.52 8.22
C SER A 160 -17.68 -13.53 8.61
N GLY A 161 -18.34 -13.76 9.74
CA GLY A 161 -19.33 -12.84 10.33
C GLY A 161 -20.55 -12.50 9.45
N PHE A 162 -21.41 -11.63 9.94
CA PHE A 162 -22.53 -11.07 9.16
C PHE A 162 -22.12 -9.72 8.53
N PRO A 163 -22.66 -9.34 7.35
CA PRO A 163 -22.25 -8.13 6.61
C PRO A 163 -22.48 -6.80 7.33
N ALA A 164 -23.10 -6.81 8.51
CA ALA A 164 -23.40 -5.65 9.33
C ALA A 164 -22.70 -5.68 10.72
N GLU A 165 -21.77 -6.61 10.96
CA GLU A 165 -20.94 -6.57 12.18
C GLU A 165 -19.72 -5.67 12.00
N ASP A 166 -19.43 -4.89 13.05
CA ASP A 166 -18.34 -3.93 13.03
C ASP A 166 -16.98 -4.62 13.21
N PHE A 167 -16.23 -4.75 12.12
CA PHE A 167 -14.94 -5.41 12.09
C PHE A 167 -13.83 -4.47 12.58
N LEU A 168 -13.65 -4.46 13.90
CA LEU A 168 -12.67 -3.60 14.59
C LEU A 168 -11.22 -3.83 14.13
N THR A 169 -10.86 -5.04 13.71
CA THR A 169 -9.53 -5.34 13.19
C THR A 169 -9.23 -4.53 11.93
N GLY A 170 -10.17 -4.46 10.99
CA GLY A 170 -10.04 -3.64 9.77
C GLY A 170 -9.94 -2.15 10.08
N LYS A 171 -10.74 -1.65 11.03
CA LYS A 171 -10.62 -0.27 11.54
C LYS A 171 -9.26 0.01 12.15
N GLY A 172 -8.73 -0.92 12.94
CA GLY A 172 -7.41 -0.83 13.54
C GLY A 172 -6.30 -0.78 12.48
N GLY A 173 -6.38 -1.63 11.45
CA GLY A 173 -5.47 -1.61 10.31
C GLY A 173 -5.53 -0.29 9.54
N PHE A 174 -6.73 0.21 9.22
CA PHE A 174 -6.92 1.50 8.56
C PHE A 174 -6.28 2.66 9.36
N LEU A 175 -6.48 2.72 10.68
CA LEU A 175 -5.85 3.72 11.54
C LEU A 175 -4.31 3.60 11.56
N GLN A 176 -3.79 2.37 11.44
CA GLN A 176 -2.35 2.14 11.34
C GLN A 176 -1.74 2.74 10.08
N VAL A 177 -2.49 2.89 8.98
CA VAL A 177 -1.97 3.55 7.77
C VAL A 177 -1.55 4.99 8.06
N PHE A 178 -2.35 5.74 8.83
CA PHE A 178 -2.03 7.13 9.18
C PHE A 178 -0.87 7.20 10.17
N THR A 179 -0.85 6.33 11.18
CA THR A 179 0.19 6.35 12.21
C THR A 179 1.49 5.73 11.72
N HIS A 180 1.50 4.48 11.27
CA HIS A 180 2.71 3.73 10.93
C HIS A 180 3.11 3.82 9.46
N GLY A 181 2.17 4.10 8.56
CA GLY A 181 2.41 4.34 7.14
C GLY A 181 2.85 5.79 6.89
N LEU A 182 1.91 6.74 6.96
CA LEU A 182 2.15 8.13 6.57
C LEU A 182 3.18 8.85 7.44
N THR A 183 3.29 8.56 8.75
CA THR A 183 4.37 9.16 9.56
C THR A 183 5.66 8.35 9.57
N GLY A 184 5.62 7.08 9.13
CA GLY A 184 6.71 6.12 9.31
C GLY A 184 6.98 5.74 10.77
N LEU A 185 6.02 5.96 11.69
CA LEU A 185 6.20 5.76 13.13
C LEU A 185 6.74 4.37 13.46
N ARG A 186 7.89 4.32 14.15
CA ARG A 186 8.35 3.12 14.85
C ARG A 186 8.83 3.48 16.25
N LEU A 187 8.25 2.85 17.28
CA LEU A 187 8.63 3.03 18.67
C LEU A 187 9.84 2.17 19.01
N ARG A 188 10.82 2.74 19.73
CA ARG A 188 12.06 2.07 20.12
C ARG A 188 12.47 2.46 21.53
N GLU A 189 13.38 1.69 22.11
CA GLU A 189 13.90 1.97 23.46
C GLU A 189 14.68 3.30 23.52
N ASP A 190 15.32 3.68 22.41
CA ASP A 190 16.17 4.86 22.27
C ASP A 190 15.45 6.08 21.67
N GLY A 191 14.14 6.00 21.42
CA GLY A 191 13.36 7.11 20.87
C GLY A 191 12.26 6.68 19.91
N VAL A 192 11.79 7.66 19.14
CA VAL A 192 10.74 7.48 18.13
C VAL A 192 11.36 7.66 16.75
N ARG A 193 11.10 6.75 15.81
CA ARG A 193 11.47 6.91 14.39
C ARG A 193 10.31 7.51 13.62
N LEU A 194 10.60 8.52 12.82
CA LEU A 194 9.65 9.16 11.91
C LEU A 194 10.31 9.36 10.55
N ASP A 195 9.57 9.03 9.50
CA ASP A 195 9.95 9.26 8.11
C ASP A 195 8.70 9.60 7.28
N PRO A 196 8.13 10.81 7.48
CA PRO A 196 6.80 11.14 6.98
C PRO A 196 6.72 11.15 5.45
N LEU A 197 5.59 10.72 4.92
CA LEU A 197 5.24 10.67 3.49
C LEU A 197 3.81 11.18 3.29
N LEU A 198 3.57 11.89 2.19
CA LEU A 198 2.24 12.36 1.82
C LEU A 198 1.93 12.09 0.34
N PRO A 199 0.98 11.18 0.03
CA PRO A 199 0.48 11.03 -1.33
C PRO A 199 -0.20 12.31 -1.84
N PRO A 200 -0.13 12.63 -3.15
CA PRO A 200 -0.64 13.88 -3.70
C PRO A 200 -2.15 14.06 -3.54
N GLN A 201 -2.90 12.97 -3.38
CA GLN A 201 -4.34 12.97 -3.13
C GLN A 201 -4.71 13.54 -1.75
N LEU A 202 -3.76 13.54 -0.80
CA LEU A 202 -3.92 14.12 0.54
C LEU A 202 -3.23 15.50 0.65
N ARG A 203 -3.29 16.32 -0.42
CA ARG A 203 -2.55 17.61 -0.54
C ARG A 203 -2.75 18.62 0.60
N GLU A 204 -3.86 18.53 1.33
CA GLU A 204 -4.16 19.41 2.47
C GLU A 204 -3.37 19.04 3.73
N GLY A 205 -2.75 17.85 3.73
CA GLY A 205 -1.98 17.33 4.85
C GLY A 205 -2.80 16.44 5.78
N VAL A 206 -2.11 15.85 6.75
CA VAL A 206 -2.69 14.97 7.78
C VAL A 206 -2.16 15.39 9.14
N ARG A 207 -3.05 15.59 10.11
CA ARG A 207 -2.67 15.90 11.49
C ARG A 207 -3.03 14.76 12.42
N LEU A 208 -2.03 14.23 13.12
CA LEU A 208 -2.17 13.22 14.15
C LEU A 208 -1.92 13.85 15.52
N THR A 209 -2.91 13.75 16.41
CA THR A 209 -2.85 14.27 17.77
C THR A 209 -2.87 13.15 18.79
N GLY A 210 -2.40 13.44 20.01
CA GLY A 210 -2.46 12.49 21.12
C GLY A 210 -1.47 11.32 21.02
N LEU A 211 -0.44 11.41 20.17
CA LEU A 211 0.62 10.41 20.13
C LEU A 211 1.44 10.44 21.42
N ARG A 212 1.91 9.27 21.85
CA ARG A 212 2.60 9.09 23.12
C ARG A 212 3.93 8.36 22.95
N TYR A 213 4.92 8.81 23.71
CA TYR A 213 6.17 8.08 23.92
C TYR A 213 6.57 8.24 25.39
N ARG A 214 6.46 7.16 26.17
CA ARG A 214 6.61 7.19 27.63
C ARG A 214 5.67 8.22 28.26
N ASP A 215 6.19 9.14 29.07
CA ASP A 215 5.44 10.24 29.70
C ASP A 215 5.16 11.42 28.75
N ALA A 216 5.78 11.44 27.57
CA ALA A 216 5.62 12.53 26.60
C ALA A 216 4.39 12.37 25.71
N SER A 217 3.75 13.50 25.42
CA SER A 217 2.71 13.64 24.40
C SER A 217 3.22 14.51 23.26
N TYR A 218 2.93 14.10 22.02
CA TYR A 218 3.31 14.86 20.84
C TYR A 218 2.25 14.76 19.75
N GLU A 219 2.36 15.65 18.77
CA GLU A 219 1.55 15.67 17.56
C GLU A 219 2.45 15.71 16.33
N VAL A 220 1.94 15.15 15.22
CA VAL A 220 2.61 15.17 13.91
C VAL A 220 1.65 15.79 12.91
N GLU A 221 2.09 16.83 12.23
CA GLU A 221 1.38 17.47 11.12
C GLU A 221 2.18 17.24 9.84
N ILE A 222 1.65 16.42 8.93
CA ILE A 222 2.27 16.08 7.66
C ILE A 222 1.80 17.08 6.61
N GLY A 223 2.71 17.93 6.14
CA GLY A 223 2.48 18.84 5.01
C GLY A 223 3.10 18.34 3.71
N ALA A 224 2.79 19.02 2.59
CA ALA A 224 3.16 18.58 1.25
C ALA A 224 4.67 18.50 0.94
N ARG A 225 5.50 19.22 1.71
CA ARG A 225 6.97 19.23 1.57
C ARG A 225 7.70 19.06 2.89
N THR A 226 7.09 19.52 3.97
CA THR A 226 7.65 19.49 5.32
C THR A 226 6.57 19.01 6.29
N SER A 227 7.00 18.26 7.30
CA SER A 227 6.17 17.79 8.41
C SER A 227 6.65 18.42 9.71
N THR A 228 5.73 18.77 10.60
CA THR A 228 6.05 19.32 11.91
C THR A 228 5.75 18.29 12.99
N VAL A 229 6.70 18.05 13.89
CA VAL A 229 6.53 17.23 15.09
C VAL A 229 6.58 18.17 16.28
N ARG A 230 5.54 18.21 17.11
CA ARG A 230 5.48 19.13 18.27
C ARG A 230 5.29 18.36 19.57
N LEU A 231 6.18 18.60 20.53
CA LEU A 231 6.00 18.17 21.91
C LEU A 231 4.90 19.01 22.54
N THR A 232 3.85 18.36 23.03
CA THR A 232 2.72 19.04 23.67
C THR A 232 2.80 18.96 25.18
N SER A 233 3.40 17.90 25.74
CA SER A 233 3.69 17.76 27.17
C SER A 233 4.70 16.64 27.46
N GLY A 234 5.23 16.61 28.68
CA GLY A 234 6.14 15.56 29.17
C GLY A 234 7.61 15.77 28.80
N THR A 235 8.43 14.75 29.03
CA THR A 235 9.89 14.85 28.92
C THR A 235 10.37 14.88 27.45
N PRO A 236 11.29 15.79 27.08
CA PRO A 236 11.95 15.77 25.78
C PRO A 236 12.58 14.42 25.44
N PHE A 237 12.49 14.00 24.18
CA PHE A 237 12.98 12.70 23.73
C PHE A 237 13.61 12.76 22.34
N THR A 238 14.33 11.70 21.97
CA THR A 238 14.98 11.59 20.66
C THR A 238 13.99 11.14 19.58
N VAL A 239 13.92 11.91 18.50
CA VAL A 239 13.27 11.55 17.25
C VAL A 239 14.37 11.19 16.24
N HIS A 240 14.35 9.96 15.74
CA HIS A 240 15.23 9.48 14.68
C HIS A 240 14.59 9.76 13.33
N THR A 241 15.32 10.41 12.44
CA THR A 241 14.86 10.83 11.12
C THR A 241 15.82 10.33 10.04
N ALA A 242 15.46 10.48 8.77
CA ALA A 242 16.35 10.20 7.65
C ALA A 242 17.66 11.05 7.68
N GLU A 243 17.62 12.23 8.34
CA GLU A 243 18.78 13.12 8.50
C GLU A 243 19.58 12.83 9.79
N GLY A 244 19.15 11.84 10.58
CA GLY A 244 19.76 11.45 11.85
C GLY A 244 18.93 11.79 13.09
N PRO A 245 19.43 11.44 14.29
CA PRO A 245 18.71 11.67 15.55
C PRO A 245 18.64 13.16 15.89
N ARG A 246 17.46 13.62 16.32
CA ARG A 246 17.14 14.99 16.72
C ARG A 246 16.40 14.98 18.05
N HIS A 247 16.72 15.92 18.93
CA HIS A 247 16.05 15.99 20.22
C HIS A 247 14.80 16.88 20.13
N LEU A 248 13.63 16.32 20.46
CA LEU A 248 12.36 17.04 20.45
C LEU A 248 12.12 17.69 21.82
N THR A 249 12.38 19.00 21.90
CA THR A 249 12.13 19.83 23.11
C THR A 249 10.91 20.73 22.98
N SER A 250 10.54 21.11 21.75
CA SER A 250 9.38 21.96 21.43
C SER A 250 8.80 21.53 20.10
N ALA A 251 9.51 21.79 19.00
CA ALA A 251 9.10 21.38 17.66
C ALA A 251 10.31 20.98 16.81
N LEU A 252 10.09 20.04 15.90
CA LEU A 252 11.00 19.68 14.83
C LEU A 252 10.29 19.81 13.49
N VAL A 253 11.01 20.27 12.48
CA VAL A 253 10.56 20.24 11.09
C VAL A 253 11.34 19.14 10.38
N LEU A 254 10.62 18.22 9.75
CA LEU A 254 11.15 17.09 9.00
C LEU A 254 10.81 17.27 7.51
N PRO A 255 11.64 16.79 6.57
CA PRO A 255 11.22 16.65 5.19
C PRO A 255 10.05 15.66 5.09
N THR A 256 9.06 15.96 4.24
CA THR A 256 8.03 15.00 3.85
C THR A 256 8.45 14.32 2.56
N ARG A 257 8.56 12.98 2.57
CA ARG A 257 8.84 12.21 1.36
C ARG A 257 7.70 12.34 0.35
N ARG A 258 8.09 12.48 -0.92
CA ARG A 258 7.22 12.62 -2.09
C ARG A 258 7.67 11.71 -3.23
N PRO A 259 7.54 10.37 -3.10
CA PRO A 259 7.94 9.44 -4.15
C PRO A 259 7.21 9.69 -5.48
N ASP A 260 6.00 10.27 -5.41
CA ASP A 260 5.20 10.71 -6.56
C ASP A 260 5.90 11.78 -7.41
N LEU A 261 6.80 12.57 -6.81
CA LEU A 261 7.59 13.61 -7.48
C LEU A 261 8.93 13.10 -8.03
N THR A 262 9.23 11.81 -7.90
CA THR A 262 10.38 11.21 -8.59
C THR A 262 10.31 11.55 -10.08
N ALA A 263 11.44 11.80 -10.74
CA ALA A 263 11.43 12.12 -12.17
C ALA A 263 10.85 10.95 -12.99
N THR A 264 10.06 11.26 -14.03
CA THR A 264 9.50 10.27 -14.96
C THR A 264 9.17 10.93 -16.31
N ALA A 265 9.15 10.11 -17.36
CA ALA A 265 8.61 10.49 -18.66
C ALA A 265 7.07 10.33 -18.73
N ASP A 266 6.48 9.62 -17.77
CA ASP A 266 5.04 9.40 -17.69
C ASP A 266 4.33 10.62 -17.07
N ALA A 267 3.64 11.37 -17.92
CA ALA A 267 2.84 12.53 -17.54
C ALA A 267 1.56 12.17 -16.79
N ALA A 268 1.10 10.91 -16.87
CA ALA A 268 -0.09 10.42 -16.18
C ALA A 268 0.19 10.00 -14.74
N ARG A 269 1.42 9.63 -14.38
CA ARG A 269 1.74 9.15 -13.04
C ARG A 269 1.28 10.11 -11.95
N CYS A 270 0.49 9.58 -11.03
CA CYS A 270 -0.12 10.25 -9.88
C CYS A 270 -1.00 11.46 -10.23
N ARG A 271 -1.52 11.50 -11.45
CA ARG A 271 -2.52 12.48 -11.86
C ARG A 271 -3.92 12.09 -11.40
N PRO A 272 -4.83 13.07 -11.24
CA PRO A 272 -6.23 12.77 -10.99
C PRO A 272 -6.81 11.88 -12.09
N ALA A 273 -7.44 10.78 -11.68
CA ALA A 273 -8.13 9.85 -12.56
C ALA A 273 -9.56 9.63 -12.06
N THR A 274 -10.49 9.44 -12.99
CA THR A 274 -11.90 9.13 -12.71
C THR A 274 -12.37 8.05 -13.69
N ALA A 275 -13.27 7.17 -13.25
CA ALA A 275 -13.87 6.16 -14.11
C ALA A 275 -15.39 6.29 -14.17
N THR A 276 -15.99 5.74 -15.23
CA THR A 276 -17.46 5.63 -15.35
C THR A 276 -18.07 4.66 -14.33
N SER A 277 -17.31 3.62 -13.97
CA SER A 277 -17.62 2.64 -12.94
C SER A 277 -16.33 2.00 -12.44
N GLU A 278 -16.38 1.37 -11.26
CA GLU A 278 -15.22 0.78 -10.60
C GLU A 278 -15.62 -0.51 -9.88
N THR A 279 -14.94 -1.62 -10.16
CA THR A 279 -15.05 -2.84 -9.35
C THR A 279 -14.52 -2.55 -7.94
N PRO A 280 -15.16 -3.02 -6.85
CA PRO A 280 -14.67 -2.83 -5.49
C PRO A 280 -13.19 -3.26 -5.31
N GLY A 281 -12.33 -2.29 -5.01
CA GLY A 281 -10.89 -2.48 -4.83
C GLY A 281 -10.04 -2.23 -6.09
N LEU A 282 -10.66 -1.98 -7.25
CA LEU A 282 -9.99 -1.73 -8.54
C LEU A 282 -10.33 -0.32 -9.04
N TYR A 283 -9.86 0.69 -8.31
CA TYR A 283 -10.23 2.09 -8.47
C TYR A 283 -9.38 2.84 -9.49
N ALA A 284 -9.90 3.95 -10.03
CA ALA A 284 -9.32 4.70 -11.13
C ALA A 284 -7.87 5.16 -10.87
N GLU A 285 -7.53 5.52 -9.63
CA GLU A 285 -6.18 5.95 -9.26
C GLU A 285 -5.13 4.86 -9.47
N ALA A 286 -5.51 3.58 -9.38
CA ALA A 286 -4.59 2.46 -9.52
C ALA A 286 -3.95 2.41 -10.92
N ALA A 287 -4.68 2.79 -11.96
CA ALA A 287 -4.15 2.83 -13.32
C ALA A 287 -3.07 3.90 -13.55
N VAL A 288 -2.83 4.79 -12.58
CA VAL A 288 -1.82 5.85 -12.70
C VAL A 288 -0.94 5.97 -11.46
N ASP A 289 -0.97 4.99 -10.55
CA ASP A 289 -0.27 5.11 -9.27
C ASP A 289 1.23 4.79 -9.35
N GLY A 290 1.72 4.35 -10.51
CA GLY A 290 3.11 4.00 -10.77
C GLY A 290 3.49 2.57 -10.36
N SER A 291 2.52 1.74 -9.95
CA SER A 291 2.73 0.32 -9.68
C SER A 291 1.94 -0.54 -10.69
N PRO A 292 2.56 -1.58 -11.27
CA PRO A 292 1.84 -2.54 -12.09
C PRO A 292 1.13 -3.63 -11.29
N ALA A 293 1.26 -3.63 -9.96
CA ALA A 293 0.66 -4.62 -9.07
C ALA A 293 -0.78 -4.25 -8.65
N THR A 294 -1.20 -3.02 -8.93
CA THR A 294 -2.57 -2.53 -8.78
C THR A 294 -3.18 -2.31 -10.16
N SER A 295 -4.51 -2.19 -10.23
CA SER A 295 -5.20 -1.89 -11.49
C SER A 295 -6.56 -1.27 -11.26
N TRP A 296 -6.99 -0.42 -12.18
CA TRP A 296 -8.41 -0.07 -12.31
C TRP A 296 -9.13 -1.15 -13.12
N SER A 297 -10.40 -1.41 -12.81
CA SER A 297 -11.30 -2.22 -13.64
C SER A 297 -12.72 -1.66 -13.56
N PRO A 298 -13.47 -1.60 -14.68
CA PRO A 298 -14.87 -1.20 -14.64
C PRO A 298 -15.70 -2.19 -13.82
N ASP A 299 -16.80 -1.71 -13.25
CA ASP A 299 -17.87 -2.58 -12.77
C ASP A 299 -18.71 -3.01 -13.99
N GLY A 300 -18.56 -4.27 -14.39
CA GLY A 300 -19.17 -4.85 -15.58
C GLY A 300 -18.29 -4.86 -16.84
N ALA A 301 -18.91 -5.16 -17.98
CA ALA A 301 -18.18 -5.50 -19.22
C ALA A 301 -17.54 -4.30 -19.94
N GLU A 302 -17.93 -3.07 -19.64
CA GLU A 302 -17.46 -1.88 -20.35
C GLU A 302 -17.33 -0.71 -19.38
N GLY A 303 -16.27 0.08 -19.55
CA GLY A 303 -16.14 1.35 -18.86
C GLY A 303 -14.99 2.19 -19.39
N ALA A 304 -14.98 3.46 -18.99
CA ALA A 304 -13.98 4.41 -19.41
C ALA A 304 -13.26 5.03 -18.21
N LEU A 305 -11.93 5.01 -18.25
CA LEU A 305 -11.04 5.71 -17.34
C LEU A 305 -10.57 7.01 -18.01
N THR A 306 -10.65 8.12 -17.29
CA THR A 306 -10.20 9.44 -17.73
C THR A 306 -9.13 9.98 -16.79
N VAL A 307 -7.98 10.37 -17.33
CA VAL A 307 -6.85 10.98 -16.59
C VAL A 307 -6.72 12.45 -16.97
N ASP A 308 -6.56 13.32 -15.96
CA ASP A 308 -6.31 14.75 -16.12
C ASP A 308 -4.80 15.06 -15.99
N LEU A 309 -4.13 15.31 -17.12
CA LEU A 309 -2.68 15.54 -17.18
C LEU A 309 -2.23 16.87 -16.56
N GLY A 310 -3.17 17.74 -16.17
CA GLY A 310 -2.88 18.99 -15.47
C GLY A 310 -3.60 20.20 -16.04
N PRO A 311 -3.22 21.42 -15.65
CA PRO A 311 -3.96 22.63 -16.05
C PRO A 311 -3.71 23.08 -17.48
N TYR A 312 -2.61 22.65 -18.12
CA TYR A 312 -2.21 23.09 -19.46
C TYR A 312 -2.20 21.92 -20.45
N PRO A 313 -2.64 22.11 -21.70
CA PRO A 313 -2.53 21.08 -22.73
C PRO A 313 -1.07 20.71 -23.00
N LEU A 314 -0.80 19.41 -23.10
CA LEU A 314 0.50 18.83 -23.41
C LEU A 314 0.48 18.22 -24.80
N ARG A 315 1.63 18.22 -25.48
CA ARG A 315 1.80 17.52 -26.76
C ARG A 315 2.09 16.05 -26.49
N ILE A 316 1.08 15.19 -26.63
CA ILE A 316 1.15 13.76 -26.30
C ILE A 316 1.84 13.01 -27.43
N THR A 317 2.94 12.30 -27.12
CA THR A 317 3.69 11.49 -28.08
C THR A 317 3.29 10.02 -28.08
N SER A 318 2.89 9.48 -26.93
CA SER A 318 2.38 8.11 -26.80
C SER A 318 1.35 7.99 -25.69
N VAL A 319 0.33 7.15 -25.88
CA VAL A 319 -0.57 6.66 -24.83
C VAL A 319 -0.52 5.14 -24.85
N THR A 320 -0.01 4.53 -23.77
CA THR A 320 0.25 3.09 -23.72
C THR A 320 -0.39 2.47 -22.47
N PRO A 321 -1.57 1.83 -22.61
CA PRO A 321 -2.14 1.05 -21.52
C PRO A 321 -1.39 -0.28 -21.34
N ARG A 322 -1.11 -0.62 -20.09
CA ARG A 322 -0.74 -1.95 -19.60
C ARG A 322 -2.00 -2.57 -19.00
N TRP A 323 -2.41 -3.71 -19.53
CA TRP A 323 -3.60 -4.41 -19.07
C TRP A 323 -3.33 -5.19 -17.78
N SER A 324 -4.39 -5.47 -17.02
CA SER A 324 -4.35 -6.50 -15.96
C SER A 324 -4.21 -7.90 -16.57
N ASP A 325 -4.27 -8.94 -15.74
CA ASP A 325 -4.21 -10.35 -16.20
C ASP A 325 -5.33 -10.72 -17.18
N VAL A 326 -6.40 -9.92 -17.24
CA VAL A 326 -7.48 -10.06 -18.22
C VAL A 326 -7.35 -8.97 -19.29
N PRO A 327 -6.95 -9.31 -20.54
CA PRO A 327 -6.88 -8.35 -21.62
C PRO A 327 -8.29 -7.96 -22.13
N PRO A 328 -8.48 -6.72 -22.63
CA PRO A 328 -9.74 -6.31 -23.22
C PRO A 328 -9.98 -6.98 -24.57
N ALA A 329 -11.24 -7.28 -24.88
CA ALA A 329 -11.67 -7.71 -26.21
C ALA A 329 -11.49 -6.58 -27.24
N SER A 330 -11.71 -5.34 -26.81
CA SER A 330 -11.42 -4.14 -27.60
C SER A 330 -11.19 -2.96 -26.66
N HIS A 331 -10.41 -1.98 -27.12
CA HIS A 331 -10.24 -0.72 -26.40
C HIS A 331 -10.19 0.47 -27.36
N THR A 332 -10.50 1.66 -26.86
CA THR A 332 -10.29 2.92 -27.57
C THR A 332 -9.46 3.87 -26.71
N LEU A 333 -8.68 4.71 -27.39
CA LEU A 333 -7.90 5.78 -26.79
C LEU A 333 -8.39 7.10 -27.36
N GLU A 334 -8.73 8.03 -26.47
CA GLU A 334 -9.23 9.35 -26.84
C GLU A 334 -8.47 10.44 -26.10
N THR A 335 -8.37 11.60 -26.74
CA THR A 335 -7.77 12.80 -26.14
C THR A 335 -8.75 13.96 -26.14
N SER A 336 -8.58 14.86 -25.18
CA SER A 336 -9.39 16.08 -25.09
C SER A 336 -8.61 17.23 -24.47
N VAL A 337 -8.87 18.45 -24.94
CA VAL A 337 -8.31 19.68 -24.35
C VAL A 337 -9.15 20.21 -23.19
N ASP A 338 -10.46 19.94 -23.19
CA ASP A 338 -11.43 20.51 -22.25
C ASP A 338 -12.23 19.45 -21.46
N GLY A 339 -12.14 18.19 -21.86
CA GLY A 339 -12.92 17.07 -21.31
C GLY A 339 -14.37 17.00 -21.79
N ARG A 340 -14.78 17.87 -22.72
CA ARG A 340 -16.13 17.88 -23.31
C ARG A 340 -16.12 17.31 -24.71
N PHE A 341 -15.18 17.73 -25.54
CA PHE A 341 -15.01 17.23 -26.90
C PHE A 341 -13.85 16.23 -26.94
N TRP A 342 -14.17 15.00 -27.30
CA TRP A 342 -13.24 13.88 -27.37
C TRP A 342 -12.97 13.52 -28.82
N ARG A 343 -11.73 13.18 -29.12
CA ARG A 343 -11.32 12.68 -30.44
C ARG A 343 -10.45 11.44 -30.27
N PRO A 344 -10.44 10.51 -31.24
CA PRO A 344 -9.49 9.41 -31.25
C PRO A 344 -8.05 9.92 -31.12
N TYR A 345 -7.28 9.28 -30.25
CA TYR A 345 -5.89 9.65 -30.00
C TYR A 345 -5.04 9.49 -31.27
N LEU A 346 -4.28 10.54 -31.59
CA LEU A 346 -3.21 10.51 -32.58
C LEU A 346 -1.90 11.01 -31.97
N ALA A 347 -0.78 10.36 -32.30
CA ALA A 347 0.53 10.80 -31.85
C ALA A 347 0.82 12.24 -32.30
N GLY A 348 1.23 13.09 -31.35
CA GLY A 348 1.39 14.53 -31.53
C GLY A 348 0.18 15.38 -31.13
N ASP A 349 -0.91 14.75 -30.68
CA ASP A 349 -2.10 15.45 -30.18
C ASP A 349 -1.77 16.41 -29.04
N THR A 350 -2.30 17.64 -29.13
CA THR A 350 -2.34 18.54 -27.97
C THR A 350 -3.58 18.25 -27.15
N ALA A 351 -3.39 17.82 -25.90
CA ALA A 351 -4.50 17.44 -25.01
C ALA A 351 -4.15 17.63 -23.53
N ARG A 352 -5.21 17.81 -22.74
CA ARG A 352 -5.15 17.91 -21.28
C ARG A 352 -5.63 16.62 -20.62
N LYS A 353 -6.57 15.92 -21.25
CA LYS A 353 -7.17 14.70 -20.75
C LYS A 353 -6.96 13.56 -21.72
N VAL A 354 -6.73 12.38 -21.17
CA VAL A 354 -6.63 11.11 -21.90
C VAL A 354 -7.72 10.20 -21.36
N ARG A 355 -8.40 9.48 -22.25
CA ARG A 355 -9.39 8.48 -21.89
C ARG A 355 -9.03 7.16 -22.54
N VAL A 356 -9.12 6.09 -21.75
CA VAL A 356 -9.13 4.72 -22.23
C VAL A 356 -10.49 4.12 -21.95
N THR A 357 -11.16 3.62 -22.98
CA THR A 357 -12.40 2.85 -22.86
C THR A 357 -12.07 1.41 -23.13
N VAL A 358 -12.45 0.51 -22.23
CA VAL A 358 -12.20 -0.93 -22.34
C VAL A 358 -13.51 -1.67 -22.45
N ARG A 359 -13.51 -2.74 -23.25
CA ARG A 359 -14.60 -3.70 -23.33
C ARG A 359 -14.08 -5.11 -23.15
N SER A 360 -14.65 -5.81 -22.18
CA SER A 360 -14.31 -7.17 -21.79
C SER A 360 -15.05 -8.20 -22.66
N GLN A 361 -14.46 -9.38 -22.81
CA GLN A 361 -15.16 -10.51 -23.44
C GLN A 361 -16.21 -11.11 -22.50
N ASP A 362 -15.89 -11.19 -21.21
CA ASP A 362 -16.71 -11.73 -20.14
C ASP A 362 -17.00 -10.63 -19.11
N PRO A 363 -18.27 -10.24 -18.87
CA PRO A 363 -18.63 -9.26 -17.85
C PRO A 363 -18.20 -9.63 -16.43
N GLU A 364 -18.12 -10.92 -16.11
CA GLU A 364 -17.75 -11.43 -14.78
C GLU A 364 -16.23 -11.44 -14.58
N LYS A 365 -15.46 -11.21 -15.65
CA LYS A 365 -14.00 -11.08 -15.65
C LYS A 365 -13.62 -9.81 -16.40
N PRO A 366 -13.89 -8.63 -15.82
CA PRO A 366 -13.66 -7.39 -16.52
C PRO A 366 -12.17 -7.15 -16.76
N ALA A 367 -11.84 -6.65 -17.96
CA ALA A 367 -10.50 -6.23 -18.32
C ALA A 367 -10.14 -4.93 -17.60
N GLY A 368 -8.95 -4.89 -17.00
CA GLY A 368 -8.47 -3.75 -16.25
C GLY A 368 -7.27 -3.06 -16.90
N VAL A 369 -6.98 -1.86 -16.41
CA VAL A 369 -5.76 -1.11 -16.75
C VAL A 369 -4.88 -1.10 -15.50
N ALA A 370 -3.78 -1.86 -15.55
CA ALA A 370 -2.76 -1.86 -14.51
C ALA A 370 -1.97 -0.56 -14.50
N GLU A 371 -1.63 -0.04 -15.69
CA GLU A 371 -0.92 1.24 -15.80
C GLU A 371 -1.27 1.93 -17.11
N LEU A 372 -1.59 3.23 -17.09
CA LEU A 372 -1.79 4.06 -18.27
C LEU A 372 -0.63 5.04 -18.39
N ARG A 373 0.37 4.69 -19.20
CA ARG A 373 1.53 5.55 -19.43
C ARG A 373 1.26 6.56 -20.53
N VAL A 374 1.50 7.84 -20.25
CA VAL A 374 1.35 8.94 -21.21
C VAL A 374 2.67 9.68 -21.35
N GLU A 375 3.29 9.64 -22.52
CA GLU A 375 4.52 10.39 -22.78
C GLU A 375 4.22 11.68 -23.55
N VAL A 376 5.02 12.71 -23.26
CA VAL A 376 4.85 14.04 -23.84
C VAL A 376 6.13 14.52 -24.51
N GLY A 377 5.97 15.22 -25.64
CA GLY A 377 7.07 15.85 -26.36
C GLY A 377 7.63 17.05 -25.60
N ARG A 378 8.93 17.29 -25.74
CA ARG A 378 9.59 18.52 -25.27
C ARG A 378 9.12 19.75 -26.04
#